data_AF-A0A8J5GUM5-F1
#
_entry.id   AF-A0A8J5GUM5-F1
#
_cell.length_a   1.000
_cell.length_b   1.000
_cell.length_c   1.000
_cell.angle_alpha   90.00
_cell.angle_beta   90.00
_cell.angle_gamma   90.00
#
_symmetry.space_group_name_H-M   'P 1'
#
loop_
_entity.id
_entity.type
_entity.pdbx_description
1 polymer ?
#
loop_
_entity_poly.entity_id
_entity_poly.type
_entity_poly.pdbx_seq_one_letter_code
_entity_poly.pdbx_strand_id
1 'polypeptide(L)'
;MGISKVMGCVSTILLSTSVFLKKSGRTYTAVPLLLSALVGYTVSIASHPAVNLPLILGKSSHGSFPLWSKFLFAPYLLTVRVYTVFKRMKRRESLYDEIVEGLYLGGWPTSLSRLPPGDPVVIDCTCELPRTYFVPAESYLCIPLWDSRSPDPTQIECAVHWGCQKRSEKKPVYIHCANGMIELLEGIVLMKTSDTTILSSFGMPGFEN
;
A
#
# COMPACT_ATOMS: atom_id res chain seq x y z
N MET A 1 -11.66 12.45 0.18
CA MET A 1 -12.75 11.52 -0.19
C MET A 1 -12.15 10.13 -0.20
N GLY A 2 -12.72 9.18 0.56
CA GLY A 2 -12.14 7.82 0.68
C GLY A 2 -12.19 7.04 -0.64
N ILE A 3 -11.27 6.11 -0.81
CA ILE A 3 -11.10 5.30 -2.03
C ILE A 3 -12.42 4.60 -2.46
N SER A 4 -13.22 4.12 -1.52
CA SER A 4 -14.51 3.49 -1.79
C SER A 4 -15.48 4.39 -2.55
N LYS A 5 -15.64 5.64 -2.11
CA LYS A 5 -16.51 6.63 -2.78
C LYS A 5 -15.99 6.97 -4.17
N VAL A 6 -14.67 7.16 -4.32
CA VAL A 6 -14.05 7.46 -5.62
C VAL A 6 -14.30 6.31 -6.59
N MET A 7 -14.05 5.07 -6.18
CA MET A 7 -14.25 3.89 -7.00
C MET A 7 -15.72 3.67 -7.35
N GLY A 8 -16.64 3.89 -6.41
CA GLY A 8 -18.08 3.82 -6.68
C GLY A 8 -18.54 4.82 -7.76
N CYS A 9 -18.10 6.07 -7.68
CA CYS A 9 -18.43 7.10 -8.68
C CYS A 9 -17.86 6.75 -10.06
N VAL A 10 -16.57 6.39 -10.13
CA VAL A 10 -15.91 6.00 -11.40
C VAL A 10 -16.61 4.78 -12.02
N SER A 11 -16.97 3.79 -11.21
CA SER A 11 -17.66 2.58 -11.68
C SER A 11 -19.06 2.90 -12.22
N THR A 12 -19.78 3.83 -11.60
CA THR A 12 -21.10 4.29 -12.07
C THR A 12 -21.01 4.97 -13.43
N ILE A 13 -19.98 5.80 -13.64
CA ILE A 13 -19.72 6.44 -14.93
C ILE A 13 -19.41 5.37 -15.99
N LEU A 14 -18.48 4.46 -15.70
CA LEU A 14 -18.09 3.39 -16.63
C LEU A 14 -19.28 2.48 -17.01
N LEU A 15 -20.12 2.12 -16.04
CA LEU A 15 -21.35 1.35 -16.28
C LEU A 15 -22.31 2.11 -17.19
N SER A 16 -22.55 3.40 -16.90
CA SER A 16 -23.46 4.24 -17.68
C SER A 16 -22.97 4.39 -19.13
N THR A 17 -21.67 4.64 -19.32
CA THR A 17 -21.03 4.70 -20.64
C THR A 17 -21.12 3.37 -21.37
N SER A 18 -20.91 2.25 -20.68
CA SER A 18 -21.03 0.91 -21.26
C SER A 18 -22.45 0.64 -21.78
N VAL A 19 -23.47 0.95 -20.98
CA VAL A 19 -24.89 0.79 -21.37
C VAL A 19 -25.21 1.67 -22.58
N PHE A 20 -24.73 2.91 -22.61
CA PHE A 20 -24.91 3.81 -23.74
C PHE A 20 -24.26 3.25 -25.02
N LEU A 21 -22.99 2.84 -24.96
CA LEU A 21 -22.28 2.29 -26.12
C LEU A 21 -22.91 1.00 -26.64
N LYS A 22 -23.40 0.13 -25.74
CA LYS A 22 -24.15 -1.07 -26.12
C LYS A 22 -25.43 -0.72 -26.87
N LYS A 23 -26.18 0.28 -26.41
CA LYS A 23 -27.40 0.76 -27.09
C LYS A 23 -27.10 1.37 -28.46
N SER A 24 -25.93 1.98 -28.64
CA SER A 24 -25.46 2.50 -29.94
C SER A 24 -24.88 1.42 -30.88
N GLY A 25 -25.00 0.14 -30.55
CA GLY A 25 -24.48 -0.98 -31.36
C GLY A 25 -22.98 -1.25 -31.24
N ARG A 26 -22.25 -0.53 -30.36
CA ARG A 26 -20.80 -0.67 -30.15
C ARG A 26 -20.49 -1.69 -29.05
N THR A 27 -20.97 -2.91 -29.20
CA THR A 27 -20.89 -3.95 -28.15
C THR A 27 -19.45 -4.29 -27.74
N TYR A 28 -18.52 -4.37 -28.69
CA TYR A 28 -17.12 -4.72 -28.40
C TYR A 28 -16.41 -3.73 -27.48
N THR A 29 -16.73 -2.43 -27.56
CA THR A 29 -16.17 -1.41 -26.65
C THR A 29 -16.94 -1.31 -25.34
N ALA A 30 -18.23 -1.69 -25.32
CA ALA A 30 -19.05 -1.70 -24.12
C ALA A 30 -18.62 -2.78 -23.11
N VAL A 31 -18.25 -3.98 -23.58
CA VAL A 31 -17.87 -5.12 -22.73
C VAL A 31 -16.69 -4.81 -21.78
N PRO A 32 -15.52 -4.31 -22.22
CA PRO A 32 -14.41 -4.03 -21.32
C PRO A 32 -14.72 -2.92 -20.31
N LEU A 33 -15.58 -1.95 -20.66
CA LEU A 33 -16.04 -0.92 -19.73
C LEU A 33 -16.97 -1.49 -18.66
N LEU A 34 -17.84 -2.44 -19.02
CA LEU A 34 -18.68 -3.16 -18.06
C LEU A 34 -17.81 -3.96 -17.08
N LEU A 35 -16.84 -4.72 -17.59
CA LEU A 35 -15.91 -5.49 -16.75
C LEU A 35 -15.15 -4.57 -15.79
N SER A 36 -14.64 -3.43 -16.29
CA SER A 36 -13.96 -2.44 -15.46
C SER A 36 -14.87 -1.84 -14.39
N ALA A 37 -16.15 -1.58 -14.71
CA ALA A 37 -17.14 -1.12 -13.75
C ALA A 37 -17.43 -2.16 -12.66
N LEU A 38 -17.57 -3.44 -13.03
CA LEU A 38 -17.78 -4.53 -12.06
C LEU A 38 -16.60 -4.66 -11.10
N VAL A 39 -15.37 -4.66 -11.65
CA VAL A 39 -14.14 -4.67 -10.84
C VAL A 39 -14.09 -3.45 -9.91
N GLY A 40 -14.43 -2.27 -10.41
CA GLY A 40 -14.45 -1.05 -9.62
C GLY A 40 -15.49 -1.08 -8.49
N TYR A 41 -16.67 -1.67 -8.70
CA TYR A 41 -17.66 -1.89 -7.64
C TYR A 41 -17.15 -2.88 -6.59
N THR A 42 -16.51 -3.98 -7.00
CA THR A 42 -15.89 -4.93 -6.08
C THR A 42 -14.85 -4.24 -5.19
N VAL A 43 -13.98 -3.42 -5.77
CA VAL A 43 -12.99 -2.63 -5.02
C VAL A 43 -13.67 -1.58 -4.11
N SER A 44 -14.72 -0.91 -4.59
CA SER A 44 -15.49 0.05 -3.79
C SER A 44 -16.07 -0.59 -2.52
N ILE A 45 -16.68 -1.77 -2.66
CA ILE A 45 -17.24 -2.54 -1.55
C ILE A 45 -16.11 -3.03 -0.62
N ALA A 46 -15.06 -3.65 -1.18
CA ALA A 46 -13.97 -4.20 -0.39
C ALA A 46 -13.18 -3.14 0.39
N SER A 47 -13.10 -1.92 -0.13
CA SER A 47 -12.43 -0.79 0.52
C SER A 47 -13.34 0.05 1.43
N HIS A 48 -14.63 -0.28 1.50
CA HIS A 48 -15.58 0.37 2.39
C HIS A 48 -15.15 0.15 3.87
N PRO A 49 -15.24 1.16 4.78
CA PRO A 49 -14.74 1.00 6.14
C PRO A 49 -15.36 -0.17 6.90
N ALA A 50 -16.63 -0.46 6.64
CA ALA A 50 -17.36 -1.56 7.28
C ALA A 50 -16.95 -2.95 6.77
N VAL A 51 -16.27 -3.04 5.62
CA VAL A 51 -15.83 -4.32 5.02
C VAL A 51 -14.32 -4.49 5.17
N ASN A 52 -13.55 -3.46 4.80
CA ASN A 52 -12.10 -3.36 4.93
C ASN A 52 -11.34 -4.67 4.62
N LEU A 53 -11.47 -5.16 3.38
CA LEU A 53 -10.88 -6.43 2.93
C LEU A 53 -9.75 -6.19 1.90
N PRO A 54 -8.57 -5.70 2.33
CA PRO A 54 -7.43 -5.43 1.43
C PRO A 54 -6.85 -6.71 0.79
N LEU A 55 -7.09 -7.87 1.42
CA LEU A 55 -6.62 -9.17 0.95
C LEU A 55 -7.35 -9.66 -0.32
N ILE A 56 -8.44 -9.01 -0.75
CA ILE A 56 -9.20 -9.41 -1.93
C ILE A 56 -8.36 -9.40 -3.22
N LEU A 57 -7.32 -8.57 -3.28
CA LEU A 57 -6.41 -8.50 -4.41
C LEU A 57 -5.39 -9.65 -4.39
N GLY A 58 -5.32 -10.44 -3.32
CA GLY A 58 -4.45 -11.62 -3.21
C GLY A 58 -2.95 -11.28 -3.19
N LYS A 59 -2.58 -10.07 -2.77
CA LYS A 59 -1.17 -9.69 -2.62
C LYS A 59 -0.50 -10.58 -1.57
N SER A 60 0.58 -11.25 -1.95
CA SER A 60 1.34 -12.10 -1.04
C SER A 60 2.16 -11.28 -0.04
N SER A 61 2.64 -11.93 1.03
CA SER A 61 3.60 -11.34 1.99
C SER A 61 4.87 -10.83 1.29
N HIS A 62 5.26 -11.43 0.17
CA HIS A 62 6.40 -11.02 -0.67
C HIS A 62 6.04 -9.98 -1.74
N GLY A 63 4.82 -9.43 -1.70
CA GLY A 63 4.36 -8.34 -2.57
C GLY A 63 4.09 -8.74 -4.02
N SER A 64 3.91 -10.03 -4.29
CA SER A 64 3.54 -10.55 -5.61
C SER A 64 2.03 -10.80 -5.71
N PHE A 65 1.49 -10.65 -6.92
CA PHE A 65 0.10 -10.98 -7.21
C PHE A 65 -0.01 -12.31 -7.96
N PRO A 66 -0.96 -13.19 -7.60
CA PRO A 66 -1.26 -14.39 -8.35
C PRO A 66 -1.84 -14.05 -9.72
N LEU A 67 -1.73 -14.98 -10.68
CA LEU A 67 -2.17 -14.75 -12.06
C LEU A 67 -3.65 -14.38 -12.16
N TRP A 68 -4.51 -15.06 -11.39
CA TRP A 68 -5.95 -14.78 -11.38
C TRP A 68 -6.24 -13.32 -11.00
N SER A 69 -5.51 -12.77 -10.01
CA SER A 69 -5.69 -11.39 -9.56
C SER A 69 -5.21 -10.40 -10.61
N LYS A 70 -4.06 -10.68 -11.25
CA LYS A 70 -3.55 -9.86 -12.34
C LYS A 70 -4.54 -9.76 -13.50
N PHE A 71 -5.25 -10.83 -13.84
CA PHE A 71 -6.25 -10.82 -14.91
C PHE A 71 -7.57 -10.17 -14.48
N LEU A 72 -8.11 -10.54 -13.32
CA LEU A 72 -9.40 -10.05 -12.85
C LEU A 72 -9.34 -8.56 -12.47
N PHE A 73 -8.31 -8.17 -11.72
CA PHE A 73 -8.12 -6.80 -11.24
C PHE A 73 -7.19 -5.96 -12.13
N ALA A 74 -6.80 -6.46 -13.31
CA ALA A 74 -5.93 -5.73 -14.26
C ALA A 74 -6.35 -4.26 -14.47
N PRO A 75 -7.64 -3.96 -14.78
CA PRO A 75 -8.07 -2.59 -15.01
C PRO A 75 -7.77 -1.69 -13.81
N TYR A 76 -8.06 -2.17 -12.60
CA TYR A 76 -7.82 -1.43 -11.36
C TYR A 76 -6.33 -1.29 -11.03
N LEU A 77 -5.59 -2.41 -11.00
CA LEU A 77 -4.17 -2.42 -10.64
C LEU A 77 -3.33 -1.57 -11.60
N LEU A 78 -3.65 -1.59 -12.89
CA LEU A 78 -2.98 -0.75 -13.89
C LEU A 78 -3.29 0.73 -13.66
N THR A 79 -4.56 1.09 -13.45
CA THR A 79 -4.96 2.46 -13.18
C THR A 79 -4.27 3.03 -11.95
N VAL A 80 -4.18 2.28 -10.85
CA VAL A 80 -3.49 2.77 -9.65
C VAL A 80 -2.00 2.98 -9.92
N ARG A 81 -1.32 2.03 -10.57
CA ARG A 81 0.10 2.18 -10.92
C ARG A 81 0.36 3.42 -11.77
N VAL A 82 -0.44 3.61 -12.82
CA VAL A 82 -0.33 4.78 -13.71
C VAL A 82 -0.62 6.06 -12.94
N TYR A 83 -1.64 6.07 -12.09
CA TYR A 83 -1.98 7.21 -11.25
C TYR A 83 -0.84 7.56 -10.29
N THR A 84 -0.23 6.59 -9.61
CA THR A 84 0.90 6.80 -8.70
C THR A 84 2.10 7.38 -9.45
N VAL A 85 2.45 6.81 -10.60
CA VAL A 85 3.55 7.33 -11.44
C VAL A 85 3.25 8.76 -11.90
N PHE A 86 2.05 9.02 -12.42
CA PHE A 86 1.66 10.33 -12.93
C PHE A 86 1.62 11.41 -11.84
N LYS A 87 1.00 11.09 -10.69
CA LYS A 87 0.95 11.98 -9.53
C LYS A 87 2.35 12.35 -9.07
N ARG A 88 3.27 11.39 -9.08
CA ARG A 88 4.66 11.59 -8.68
C ARG A 88 5.52 12.31 -9.71
N MET A 89 5.16 12.22 -11.00
CA MET A 89 5.77 13.09 -12.02
C MET A 89 5.32 14.54 -11.86
N LYS A 90 4.05 14.76 -11.46
CA LYS A 90 3.47 16.09 -11.28
C LYS A 90 3.93 16.76 -9.99
N ARG A 91 4.06 15.98 -8.91
CA ARG A 91 4.56 16.46 -7.61
C ARG A 91 6.07 16.27 -7.55
N ARG A 92 6.84 17.36 -7.56
CA ARG A 92 8.28 17.36 -7.25
C ARG A 92 8.53 17.14 -5.75
N GLU A 93 7.84 16.17 -5.14
CA GLU A 93 8.02 15.80 -3.74
C GLU A 93 9.38 15.11 -3.55
N SER A 94 9.90 15.16 -2.32
CA SER A 94 11.05 14.37 -1.92
C SER A 94 10.81 12.88 -2.25
N LEU A 95 11.85 12.20 -2.71
CA LEU A 95 11.75 10.77 -3.07
C LEU A 95 11.36 9.93 -1.85
N TYR A 96 11.91 10.33 -0.71
CA TYR A 96 11.68 9.84 0.64
C TYR A 96 12.19 10.91 1.61
N ASP A 97 11.68 10.91 2.83
CA ASP A 97 12.13 11.75 3.93
C ASP A 97 12.73 10.86 5.02
N GLU A 98 13.90 11.25 5.53
CA GLU A 98 14.50 10.60 6.70
C GLU A 98 13.87 11.17 7.97
N ILE A 99 13.20 10.31 8.73
CA ILE A 99 12.50 10.73 9.95
C ILE A 99 13.44 10.64 11.16
N VAL A 100 14.28 9.61 11.16
CA VAL A 100 15.33 9.29 12.14
C VAL A 100 16.45 8.60 11.37
N GLU A 101 17.68 8.63 11.88
CA GLU A 101 18.83 7.94 11.29
C GLU A 101 18.49 6.50 10.88
N GLY A 102 18.56 6.24 9.57
CA GLY A 102 18.28 4.93 8.98
C GLY A 102 16.80 4.53 8.96
N LEU A 103 15.88 5.46 9.19
CA LEU A 103 14.42 5.27 9.05
C LEU A 103 13.85 6.28 8.06
N TYR A 104 13.40 5.77 6.93
CA TYR A 104 12.93 6.55 5.80
C TYR A 104 11.44 6.31 5.55
N LEU A 105 10.75 7.38 5.16
CA LEU A 105 9.35 7.39 4.79
C LEU A 105 9.19 7.86 3.35
N GLY A 106 8.39 7.17 2.55
CA GLY A 106 8.15 7.64 1.18
C GLY A 106 7.00 6.97 0.44
N GLY A 107 6.90 7.28 -0.84
CA GLY A 107 5.94 6.64 -1.76
C GLY A 107 6.54 5.41 -2.44
N TRP A 108 5.69 4.58 -3.06
CA TRP A 108 6.10 3.37 -3.78
C TRP A 108 7.34 3.57 -4.69
N PRO A 109 8.44 2.79 -4.49
CA PRO A 109 9.70 3.01 -5.19
C PRO A 109 9.60 2.46 -6.61
N THR A 110 9.54 3.34 -7.62
CA THR A 110 9.42 2.91 -9.03
C THR A 110 10.76 2.56 -9.69
N SER A 111 11.89 2.95 -9.06
CA SER A 111 13.25 2.68 -9.54
C SER A 111 14.22 2.55 -8.36
N LEU A 112 15.36 1.90 -8.59
CA LEU A 112 16.41 1.72 -7.57
C LEU A 112 16.91 3.06 -7.00
N SER A 113 17.03 4.08 -7.84
CA SER A 113 17.39 5.46 -7.42
C SER A 113 16.40 6.12 -6.48
N ARG A 114 15.21 5.53 -6.28
CA ARG A 114 14.17 6.02 -5.36
C ARG A 114 14.11 5.20 -4.08
N LEU A 115 15.03 4.27 -3.87
CA LEU A 115 15.25 3.69 -2.56
C LEU A 115 16.25 4.56 -1.77
N PRO A 116 16.09 4.62 -0.45
CA PRO A 116 17.14 5.12 0.44
C PRO A 116 18.47 4.38 0.25
N PRO A 117 19.60 5.02 0.58
CA PRO A 117 20.91 4.38 0.53
C PRO A 117 21.03 3.25 1.56
N GLY A 118 21.99 2.34 1.36
CA GLY A 118 22.36 1.32 2.35
C GLY A 118 21.52 0.03 2.32
N ASP A 119 20.96 -0.34 1.16
CA ASP A 119 20.16 -1.56 0.96
C ASP A 119 19.02 -1.71 1.98
N PRO A 120 18.06 -0.76 1.98
CA PRO A 120 17.02 -0.71 2.99
C PRO A 120 16.10 -1.92 2.90
N VAL A 121 15.64 -2.38 4.06
CA VAL A 121 14.48 -3.27 4.14
C VAL A 121 13.20 -2.45 3.94
N VAL A 122 12.20 -3.03 3.31
CA VAL A 122 11.01 -2.34 2.86
C VAL A 122 9.77 -2.83 3.59
N ILE A 123 9.04 -1.91 4.21
CA ILE A 123 7.69 -2.15 4.74
C ILE A 123 6.70 -1.49 3.78
N ASP A 124 5.93 -2.31 3.08
CA ASP A 124 4.95 -1.88 2.09
C ASP A 124 3.55 -1.86 2.69
N CYS A 125 2.98 -0.67 2.81
CA CYS A 125 1.64 -0.42 3.36
C CYS A 125 0.55 -0.33 2.27
N THR A 126 0.73 -0.98 1.13
CA THR A 126 -0.24 -0.96 0.00
C THR A 126 -0.77 -2.35 -0.28
N CYS A 127 -2.04 -2.46 -0.66
CA CYS A 127 -2.62 -3.71 -1.13
C CYS A 127 -2.58 -3.83 -2.67
N GLU A 128 -2.39 -2.72 -3.37
CA GLU A 128 -2.59 -2.60 -4.82
C GLU A 128 -1.30 -2.44 -5.63
N LEU A 129 -0.20 -1.99 -5.02
CA LEU A 129 1.09 -1.84 -5.70
C LEU A 129 1.95 -3.09 -5.49
N PRO A 130 2.63 -3.62 -6.51
CA PRO A 130 3.48 -4.80 -6.35
C PRO A 130 4.85 -4.42 -5.75
N ARG A 131 5.52 -5.39 -5.12
CA ARG A 131 6.95 -5.29 -4.85
C ARG A 131 7.71 -5.07 -6.15
N THR A 132 8.68 -4.17 -6.14
CA THR A 132 9.59 -3.99 -7.26
C THR A 132 10.70 -5.03 -7.24
N TYR A 133 11.15 -5.45 -8.43
CA TYR A 133 12.08 -6.57 -8.57
C TYR A 133 13.44 -6.34 -7.88
N PHE A 134 13.85 -5.09 -7.72
CA PHE A 134 15.13 -4.70 -7.11
C PHE A 134 15.10 -4.72 -5.57
N VAL A 135 13.94 -4.87 -4.94
CA VAL A 135 13.84 -5.09 -3.49
C VAL A 135 13.81 -6.60 -3.27
N PRO A 136 14.79 -7.21 -2.58
CA PRO A 136 14.76 -8.65 -2.32
C PRO A 136 13.55 -9.09 -1.48
N ALA A 137 13.11 -10.34 -1.63
CA ALA A 137 11.88 -10.83 -0.97
C ALA A 137 12.04 -10.99 0.55
N GLU A 138 13.26 -11.24 1.00
CA GLU A 138 13.69 -11.36 2.40
C GLU A 138 13.83 -10.00 3.10
N SER A 139 13.98 -8.94 2.31
CA SER A 139 14.06 -7.54 2.77
C SER A 139 12.72 -6.83 2.59
N TYR A 140 11.61 -7.57 2.50
CA TYR A 140 10.30 -7.00 2.19
C TYR A 140 9.20 -7.56 3.10
N LEU A 141 8.48 -6.66 3.76
CA LEU A 141 7.31 -6.96 4.57
C LEU A 141 6.08 -6.26 3.98
N CYS A 142 5.09 -7.03 3.56
CA CYS A 142 3.82 -6.48 3.09
C CYS A 142 2.80 -6.37 4.23
N ILE A 143 2.26 -5.17 4.43
CA ILE A 143 1.08 -4.90 5.27
C ILE A 143 0.00 -4.36 4.33
N PRO A 144 -0.84 -5.22 3.75
CA PRO A 144 -1.76 -4.81 2.71
C PRO A 144 -2.85 -3.92 3.30
N LEU A 145 -2.86 -2.65 2.89
CA LEU A 145 -3.86 -1.65 3.30
C LEU A 145 -4.41 -0.94 2.08
N TRP A 146 -5.66 -0.49 2.18
CA TRP A 146 -6.23 0.43 1.20
C TRP A 146 -5.67 1.84 1.43
N ASP A 147 -5.49 2.61 0.35
CA ASP A 147 -5.22 4.05 0.47
C ASP A 147 -6.31 4.70 1.35
N SER A 148 -5.93 5.57 2.29
CA SER A 148 -6.76 6.14 3.37
C SER A 148 -7.20 5.20 4.51
N ARG A 149 -6.49 4.07 4.72
CA ARG A 149 -6.70 3.21 5.90
C ARG A 149 -5.45 3.13 6.76
N SER A 150 -5.68 3.12 8.06
CA SER A 150 -4.67 2.79 9.06
C SER A 150 -4.60 1.27 9.26
N PRO A 151 -3.40 0.72 9.54
CA PRO A 151 -3.26 -0.65 9.98
C PRO A 151 -3.89 -0.87 11.36
N ASP A 152 -4.19 -2.12 11.64
CA ASP A 152 -4.56 -2.55 12.99
C ASP A 152 -3.36 -2.43 13.95
N PRO A 153 -3.57 -2.14 15.25
CA PRO A 153 -2.50 -2.10 16.25
C PRO A 153 -1.55 -3.31 16.21
N THR A 154 -2.06 -4.53 16.00
CA THR A 154 -1.19 -5.72 15.93
C THR A 154 -0.30 -5.70 14.71
N GLN A 155 -0.78 -5.16 13.58
CA GLN A 155 0.01 -5.00 12.36
C GLN A 155 1.09 -3.93 12.55
N ILE A 156 0.80 -2.87 13.30
CA ILE A 156 1.78 -1.85 13.69
C ILE A 156 2.86 -2.49 14.55
N GLU A 157 2.49 -3.23 15.60
CA GLU A 157 3.45 -3.91 16.48
C GLU A 157 4.35 -4.89 15.70
N CYS A 158 3.78 -5.72 14.82
CA CYS A 158 4.57 -6.61 13.97
C CYS A 158 5.54 -5.83 13.06
N ALA A 159 5.09 -4.71 12.47
CA ALA A 159 5.94 -3.86 11.64
C ALA A 159 7.10 -3.25 12.44
N VAL A 160 6.79 -2.74 13.64
CA VAL A 160 7.75 -2.16 14.60
C VAL A 160 8.79 -3.19 14.98
N HIS A 161 8.37 -4.37 15.46
CA HIS A 161 9.29 -5.44 15.84
C HIS A 161 10.22 -5.86 14.70
N TRP A 162 9.67 -6.08 13.50
CA TRP A 162 10.45 -6.46 12.33
C TRP A 162 11.43 -5.35 11.91
N GLY A 163 10.98 -4.09 11.89
CA GLY A 163 11.83 -2.94 11.60
C GLY A 163 12.97 -2.78 12.60
N CYS A 164 12.68 -2.86 13.91
CA CYS A 164 13.68 -2.82 14.97
C CYS A 164 14.70 -3.95 14.83
N GLN A 165 14.25 -5.18 14.54
CA GLN A 165 15.15 -6.30 14.27
C GLN A 165 16.09 -5.99 13.11
N LYS A 166 15.58 -5.47 11.99
CA LYS A 166 16.41 -5.12 10.82
C LYS A 166 17.37 -3.97 11.08
N ARG A 167 17.00 -2.99 11.90
CA ARG A 167 17.91 -1.92 12.32
C ARG A 167 19.01 -2.43 13.24
N SER A 168 18.74 -3.43 14.10
CA SER A 168 19.80 -4.11 14.87
C SER A 168 20.83 -4.82 13.98
N GLU A 169 20.43 -5.26 12.79
CA GLU A 169 21.31 -5.80 11.74
C GLU A 169 22.02 -4.71 10.92
N LYS A 170 21.93 -3.43 11.34
CA LYS A 170 22.44 -2.24 10.63
C LYS A 170 21.84 -2.03 9.24
N LYS A 171 20.64 -2.55 8.99
CA LYS A 171 19.90 -2.30 7.75
C LYS A 171 18.97 -1.10 7.94
N PRO A 172 18.99 -0.10 7.04
CA PRO A 172 18.00 0.97 7.06
C PRO A 172 16.60 0.43 6.79
N VAL A 173 15.57 1.09 7.32
CA VAL A 173 14.17 0.73 7.11
C VAL A 173 13.50 1.78 6.24
N TYR A 174 12.87 1.34 5.16
CA TYR A 174 12.07 2.16 4.28
C TYR A 174 10.60 1.77 4.37
N ILE A 175 9.78 2.66 4.92
CA ILE A 175 8.34 2.48 5.01
C ILE A 175 7.70 3.25 3.87
N HIS A 176 6.87 2.59 3.08
CA HIS A 176 6.17 3.26 2.00
C HIS A 176 4.68 2.97 1.91
N CYS A 177 3.95 3.99 1.45
CA CYS A 177 2.57 3.90 1.00
C CYS A 177 2.50 4.25 -0.50
N ALA A 178 1.31 4.28 -1.11
CA ALA A 178 1.14 4.72 -2.48
C ALA A 178 1.63 6.17 -2.69
N ASN A 179 1.37 7.05 -1.73
CA ASN A 179 1.58 8.49 -1.85
C ASN A 179 2.64 9.08 -0.89
N GLY A 180 3.22 8.29 0.02
CA GLY A 180 4.15 8.80 1.05
C GLY A 180 3.48 9.61 2.17
N MET A 181 2.16 9.82 2.11
CA MET A 181 1.38 10.32 3.24
C MET A 181 0.96 9.12 4.07
N ILE A 182 1.56 8.99 5.24
CA ILE A 182 1.30 7.89 6.13
C ILE A 182 0.56 8.44 7.34
N GLU A 183 -0.69 7.99 7.54
CA GLU A 183 -1.37 8.05 8.84
C GLU A 183 -0.80 7.01 9.83
N LEU A 184 0.23 6.21 9.46
CA LEU A 184 1.08 5.47 10.42
C LEU A 184 2.14 6.36 11.11
N LEU A 185 1.87 7.65 11.30
CA LEU A 185 2.73 8.51 12.13
C LEU A 185 2.93 7.89 13.52
N GLU A 186 1.92 7.23 14.07
CA GLU A 186 2.02 6.52 15.36
C GLU A 186 3.02 5.35 15.33
N GLY A 187 3.02 4.51 14.30
CA GLY A 187 3.97 3.40 14.18
C GLY A 187 5.42 3.87 13.95
N ILE A 188 5.60 4.95 13.19
CA ILE A 188 6.90 5.61 12.98
C ILE A 188 7.40 6.26 14.27
N VAL A 189 6.50 6.89 15.03
CA VAL A 189 6.79 7.44 16.36
C VAL A 189 7.19 6.34 17.32
N LEU A 190 6.50 5.18 17.33
CA LEU A 190 6.90 4.04 18.14
C LEU A 190 8.30 3.53 17.77
N MET A 191 8.61 3.33 16.49
CA MET A 191 9.96 2.94 16.04
C MET A 191 11.04 3.94 16.48
N LYS A 192 10.75 5.24 16.37
CA LYS A 192 11.61 6.33 16.85
C LYS A 192 11.84 6.24 18.36
N THR A 193 10.80 5.93 19.12
CA THR A 193 10.83 5.90 20.59
C THR A 193 11.51 4.64 21.13
N SER A 194 11.38 3.50 20.44
CA SER A 194 12.08 2.26 20.80
C SER A 194 13.60 2.36 20.72
N ASP A 195 14.14 3.17 19.81
CA ASP A 195 15.56 3.51 19.77
C ASP A 195 16.02 4.40 20.93
N THR A 196 15.13 5.24 21.44
CA THR A 196 15.46 6.18 22.53
C THR A 196 15.17 5.62 23.91
N THR A 197 14.40 4.52 24.05
CA THR A 197 13.74 4.21 25.33
C THR A 197 13.64 2.73 25.74
N ILE A 198 14.00 1.75 24.90
CA ILE A 198 13.88 0.33 25.28
C ILE A 198 15.24 -0.27 25.65
N LEU A 199 15.75 0.17 26.81
CA LEU A 199 16.46 -0.68 27.76
C LEU A 199 16.08 -0.41 29.23
N SER A 200 15.13 0.49 29.56
CA SER A 200 14.90 0.82 30.97
C SER A 200 13.52 1.31 31.42
N SER A 201 12.46 1.38 30.59
CA SER A 201 11.23 2.05 31.09
C SER A 201 9.85 1.55 30.64
N PHE A 202 9.71 0.38 30.00
CA PHE A 202 8.40 -0.29 29.98
C PHE A 202 8.24 -1.22 31.18
N GLY A 203 8.09 -0.59 32.35
CA GLY A 203 7.41 -1.22 33.47
C GLY A 203 5.91 -1.27 33.17
N MET A 204 5.40 -2.46 32.86
CA MET A 204 3.99 -2.78 32.96
C MET A 204 3.85 -4.02 33.84
N PRO A 205 2.95 -3.99 34.85
CA PRO A 205 2.85 -4.99 35.90
C PRO A 205 2.05 -6.21 35.42
N GLY A 206 2.43 -7.38 35.93
CA GLY A 206 1.60 -8.58 35.89
C GLY A 206 2.17 -9.68 35.01
N PHE A 207 3.09 -10.46 35.57
CA PHE A 207 3.02 -11.92 35.62
C PHE A 207 4.06 -12.39 36.66
N GLU A 208 3.58 -12.59 37.89
CA GLU A 208 4.29 -13.37 38.91
C GLU A 208 4.15 -14.86 38.59
N ASN A 209 5.30 -15.49 38.31
CA ASN A 209 5.85 -16.71 38.92
C ASN A 209 6.76 -17.45 37.93
#